data_AF-A0A7C7GLH1-F1
#
_entry.id   AF-A0A7C7GLH1-F1
#
_cell.length_a   1.000
_cell.length_b   1.000
_cell.length_c   1.000
_cell.angle_alpha   90.00
_cell.angle_beta   90.00
_cell.angle_gamma   90.00
#
_symmetry.space_group_name_H-M   'P 1'
#
loop_
_entity.id
_entity.type
_entity.pdbx_description
1 polymer ?
#
loop_
_entity_poly.entity_id
_entity_poly.type
_entity_poly.pdbx_seq_one_letter_code
_entity_poly.pdbx_strand_id
1 'polypeptide(L)'
;LLLLTLSFGANAALIPNLYGLNDTGAQAIKFNDYSSGLDNSRFEMILEAGSYAPNNQMGLYLYDVNTESQVGGFFEIFNGVQSVGDFTNLTFDFNAHSITRTRGSGLVVNETRLFTALDGNLFRDLATLNLGHLQVGVYLNNARGDNFFSHDNLNADGLRHVGIYDTSAANNGLAFGWEDLYGGGDLDYDDMIVKASDVSIDVPEPNILALMGIALLGFRILRKQGEFNL
;
A
#
# COMPACT_ATOMS: atom_id res chain seq x y z
N LEU A 1 14.87 29.92 23.99
CA LEU A 1 15.28 28.65 23.37
C LEU A 1 14.01 28.04 22.78
N LEU A 2 13.78 28.22 21.48
CA LEU A 2 12.60 27.68 20.81
C LEU A 2 12.94 26.22 20.44
N LEU A 3 12.34 25.26 21.15
CA LEU A 3 12.55 23.84 20.89
C LEU A 3 11.68 23.46 19.68
N LEU A 4 12.31 23.39 18.50
CA LEU A 4 11.66 22.91 17.28
C LEU A 4 11.65 21.39 17.33
N THR A 5 10.54 20.78 17.72
CA THR A 5 10.35 19.33 17.62
C THR A 5 10.07 18.98 16.16
N LEU A 6 11.09 18.47 15.47
CA LEU A 6 10.93 17.82 14.17
C LEU A 6 10.36 16.41 14.43
N SER A 7 9.09 16.19 14.12
CA SER A 7 8.53 14.84 14.06
C SER A 7 8.93 14.23 12.72
N PHE A 8 9.80 13.23 12.76
CA PHE A 8 10.08 12.39 11.60
C PHE A 8 8.94 11.36 11.53
N GLY A 9 8.18 11.33 10.45
CA GLY A 9 7.40 10.14 10.11
C GLY A 9 8.40 9.00 9.92
N ALA A 10 8.31 7.95 10.72
CA ALA A 10 9.17 6.79 10.57
C ALA A 10 8.80 6.13 9.22
N ASN A 11 9.71 6.15 8.26
CA ASN A 11 9.58 5.26 7.11
C ASN A 11 9.72 3.83 7.61
N ALA A 12 8.86 2.93 7.14
CA ALA A 12 8.96 1.50 7.45
C ALA A 12 10.34 0.96 7.06
N ALA A 13 10.79 -0.09 7.75
CA ALA A 13 12.05 -0.75 7.39
C ALA A 13 11.95 -1.25 5.94
N LEU A 14 12.96 -0.93 5.12
CA LEU A 14 13.06 -1.43 3.76
C LEU A 14 13.30 -2.94 3.80
N ILE A 15 12.53 -3.67 3.01
CA ILE A 15 12.64 -5.12 2.85
C ILE A 15 13.52 -5.46 1.62
N PRO A 16 13.93 -6.72 1.43
CA PRO A 16 14.76 -7.12 0.31
C PRO A 16 14.15 -6.79 -1.06
N ASN A 17 15.04 -6.64 -2.04
CA ASN A 17 14.67 -6.39 -3.43
C ASN A 17 13.96 -7.62 -4.02
N LEU A 18 12.79 -7.40 -4.61
CA LEU A 18 11.99 -8.45 -5.24
C LEU A 18 12.22 -8.42 -6.75
N TYR A 19 13.01 -9.36 -7.27
CA TYR A 19 13.30 -9.51 -8.71
C TYR A 19 13.75 -8.22 -9.44
N GLY A 20 14.58 -7.41 -8.80
CA GLY A 20 15.07 -6.13 -9.31
C GLY A 20 14.22 -4.93 -8.87
N LEU A 21 13.07 -5.14 -8.22
CA LEU A 21 12.20 -4.08 -7.73
C LEU A 21 12.61 -3.63 -6.32
N ASN A 22 12.65 -2.32 -6.12
CA ASN A 22 12.95 -1.74 -4.82
C ASN A 22 11.67 -1.54 -4.02
N ASP A 23 11.71 -1.96 -2.76
CA ASP A 23 10.65 -1.62 -1.82
C ASP A 23 10.61 -0.10 -1.61
N THR A 24 9.39 0.41 -1.49
CA THR A 24 9.12 1.84 -1.36
C THR A 24 9.09 2.29 0.09
N GLY A 25 9.00 1.35 1.04
CA GLY A 25 8.72 1.63 2.44
C GLY A 25 7.27 2.09 2.69
N ALA A 26 6.42 2.12 1.66
CA ALA A 26 5.03 2.48 1.82
C ALA A 26 4.24 1.38 2.54
N GLN A 27 3.27 1.82 3.34
CA GLN A 27 2.32 0.96 4.04
C GLN A 27 0.88 1.18 3.54
N ALA A 28 0.67 2.14 2.65
CA ALA A 28 -0.62 2.52 2.10
C ALA A 28 -0.53 2.75 0.60
N ILE A 29 -1.66 2.58 -0.08
CA ILE A 29 -1.84 2.82 -1.51
C ILE A 29 -2.91 3.87 -1.77
N LYS A 30 -2.90 4.38 -3.00
CA LYS A 30 -3.90 5.30 -3.53
C LYS A 30 -4.42 4.79 -4.85
N PHE A 31 -5.74 4.86 -4.98
CA PHE A 31 -6.38 4.75 -6.29
C PHE A 31 -6.22 6.09 -7.00
N ASN A 32 -5.74 6.06 -8.23
CA ASN A 32 -5.72 7.27 -9.03
C ASN A 32 -7.10 7.45 -9.65
N ASP A 33 -7.82 8.48 -9.22
CA ASP A 33 -9.01 8.96 -9.92
C ASP A 33 -8.59 10.21 -10.71
N TYR A 34 -8.53 10.07 -12.03
CA TYR A 34 -8.05 11.14 -12.92
C TYR A 34 -9.21 11.90 -13.58
N SER A 35 -10.46 11.44 -13.41
CA SER A 35 -11.59 11.96 -14.18
C SER A 35 -12.88 11.98 -13.36
N SER A 36 -13.84 12.85 -13.70
CA SER A 36 -15.15 12.83 -13.02
C SER A 36 -16.03 11.61 -13.37
N GLY A 37 -15.44 10.53 -13.91
CA GLY A 37 -16.11 9.35 -14.44
C GLY A 37 -15.80 8.08 -13.65
N LEU A 38 -16.09 6.93 -14.26
CA LEU A 38 -15.69 5.63 -13.73
C LEU A 38 -14.21 5.41 -14.03
N ASP A 39 -13.42 5.19 -13.00
CA ASP A 39 -12.01 4.81 -13.12
C ASP A 39 -11.81 3.36 -12.66
N ASN A 40 -10.69 2.75 -13.04
CA ASN A 40 -10.45 1.34 -12.78
C ASN A 40 -9.01 0.99 -12.43
N SER A 41 -8.86 0.12 -11.44
CA SER A 41 -7.59 -0.50 -11.10
C SER A 41 -7.66 -2.00 -11.33
N ARG A 42 -6.57 -2.60 -11.79
CA ARG A 42 -6.49 -4.04 -12.04
C ARG A 42 -5.44 -4.65 -11.13
N PHE A 43 -5.85 -5.66 -10.38
CA PHE A 43 -4.98 -6.52 -9.59
C PHE A 43 -4.82 -7.84 -10.34
N GLU A 44 -3.60 -8.35 -10.45
CA GLU A 44 -3.26 -9.57 -11.17
C GLU A 44 -2.31 -10.40 -10.30
N MET A 45 -2.67 -11.67 -10.08
CA MET A 45 -1.79 -12.60 -9.38
C MET A 45 -0.67 -13.04 -10.32
N ILE A 46 0.58 -12.72 -9.96
CA ILE A 46 1.77 -13.01 -10.76
C ILE A 46 2.45 -14.27 -10.28
N LEU A 47 2.44 -14.49 -8.97
CA LEU A 47 3.05 -15.64 -8.34
C LEU A 47 2.26 -16.00 -7.09
N GLU A 48 2.15 -17.30 -6.88
CA GLU A 48 1.64 -17.88 -5.65
C GLU A 48 2.49 -19.12 -5.41
N ALA A 49 3.46 -18.99 -4.51
CA ALA A 49 4.37 -20.03 -4.08
C ALA A 49 4.16 -20.28 -2.58
N GLY A 50 4.94 -21.19 -2.00
CA GLY A 50 4.77 -21.55 -0.60
C GLY A 50 3.64 -22.56 -0.35
N SER A 51 3.61 -23.06 0.88
CA SER A 51 2.74 -24.18 1.26
C SER A 51 1.29 -23.78 1.52
N TYR A 52 1.01 -22.47 1.68
CA TYR A 52 -0.32 -21.96 2.02
C TYR A 52 -0.97 -21.15 0.92
N ALA A 53 -0.32 -21.02 -0.24
CA ALA A 53 -0.89 -20.46 -1.48
C ALA A 53 -2.40 -20.74 -1.66
N PRO A 54 -2.89 -22.00 -1.65
CA PRO A 54 -4.30 -22.30 -1.91
C PRO A 54 -5.30 -21.81 -0.84
N ASN A 55 -4.82 -21.15 0.21
CA ASN A 55 -5.58 -20.74 1.37
C ASN A 55 -5.46 -19.24 1.65
N ASN A 56 -4.62 -18.52 0.91
CA ASN A 56 -4.37 -17.11 1.14
C ASN A 56 -5.53 -16.26 0.59
N GLN A 57 -6.05 -15.36 1.42
CA GLN A 57 -7.02 -14.35 0.99
C GLN A 57 -6.36 -12.98 1.06
N MET A 58 -6.20 -12.34 -0.09
CA MET A 58 -5.60 -11.02 -0.19
C MET A 58 -6.68 -9.98 -0.47
N GLY A 59 -6.58 -8.81 0.15
CA GLY A 59 -7.50 -7.73 -0.13
C GLY A 59 -7.08 -6.36 0.39
N LEU A 60 -8.06 -5.47 0.53
CA LEU A 60 -7.92 -4.08 0.96
C LEU A 60 -8.60 -3.84 2.30
N TYR A 61 -8.11 -2.85 3.04
CA TYR A 61 -8.74 -2.34 4.26
C TYR A 61 -8.52 -0.83 4.41
N LEU A 62 -9.26 -0.18 5.32
CA LEU A 62 -9.00 1.21 5.73
C LEU A 62 -8.19 1.25 7.02
N TYR A 63 -7.20 2.13 7.04
CA TYR A 63 -6.41 2.48 8.20
C TYR A 63 -6.69 3.93 8.59
N ASP A 64 -6.94 4.18 9.87
CA ASP A 64 -7.03 5.52 10.42
C ASP A 64 -5.73 5.87 11.14
N VAL A 65 -4.97 6.81 10.57
CA VAL A 65 -3.67 7.25 11.11
C VAL A 65 -3.79 7.98 12.44
N ASN A 66 -4.96 8.52 12.79
CA ASN A 66 -5.16 9.20 14.07
C ASN A 66 -5.31 8.22 15.23
N THR A 67 -5.98 7.10 14.98
CA THR A 67 -6.21 6.05 15.97
C THR A 67 -5.26 4.87 15.81
N GLU A 68 -4.40 4.91 14.78
CA GLU A 68 -3.47 3.86 14.41
C GLU A 68 -4.14 2.48 14.31
N SER A 69 -5.33 2.43 13.69
CA SER A 69 -6.20 1.24 13.74
C SER A 69 -6.86 0.93 12.39
N GLN A 70 -7.16 -0.34 12.16
CA GLN A 70 -8.03 -0.77 11.05
C GLN A 70 -9.48 -0.33 11.33
N VAL A 71 -10.14 0.20 10.29
CA VAL A 71 -11.52 0.69 10.36
C VAL A 71 -12.38 -0.03 9.33
N GLY A 72 -13.61 -0.38 9.73
CA GLY A 72 -14.59 -1.01 8.85
C GLY A 72 -14.32 -2.49 8.62
N GLY A 73 -14.64 -2.97 7.42
CA GLY A 73 -14.43 -4.36 7.02
C GLY A 73 -13.18 -4.57 6.15
N PHE A 74 -13.13 -5.75 5.55
CA PHE A 74 -12.14 -6.13 4.55
C PHE A 74 -12.80 -6.21 3.17
N PHE A 75 -12.05 -5.82 2.14
CA PHE A 75 -12.46 -5.96 0.75
C PHE A 75 -11.55 -6.95 0.05
N GLU A 76 -12.02 -8.18 -0.09
CA GLU A 76 -11.25 -9.27 -0.71
C GLU A 76 -10.98 -8.97 -2.20
N ILE A 77 -9.74 -9.15 -2.64
CA ILE A 77 -9.31 -9.07 -4.05
C ILE A 77 -9.08 -10.48 -4.58
N PHE A 78 -8.29 -11.28 -3.87
CA PHE A 78 -8.04 -12.68 -4.16
C PHE A 78 -8.47 -13.60 -3.03
N ASN A 79 -8.86 -14.82 -3.36
CA ASN A 79 -8.99 -15.92 -2.40
C ASN A 79 -8.19 -17.14 -2.87
N GLY A 80 -7.93 -18.07 -1.97
CA GLY A 80 -7.01 -19.19 -2.21
C GLY A 80 -7.46 -20.19 -3.29
N VAL A 81 -8.64 -20.02 -3.90
CA VAL A 81 -9.02 -20.83 -5.08
C VAL A 81 -8.55 -20.23 -6.40
N GLN A 82 -8.04 -19.00 -6.38
CA GLN A 82 -7.51 -18.33 -7.57
C GLN A 82 -6.09 -18.82 -7.85
N SER A 83 -5.63 -18.62 -9.08
CA SER A 83 -4.32 -19.10 -9.54
C SER A 83 -3.55 -18.00 -10.26
N VAL A 84 -2.25 -18.22 -10.45
CA VAL A 84 -1.39 -17.33 -11.25
C VAL A 84 -2.04 -17.02 -12.61
N GLY A 85 -2.12 -15.73 -12.93
CA GLY A 85 -2.78 -15.18 -14.12
C GLY A 85 -4.23 -14.77 -13.90
N ASP A 86 -4.86 -15.14 -12.78
CA ASP A 86 -6.16 -14.60 -12.40
C ASP A 86 -6.04 -13.12 -12.04
N PHE A 87 -7.11 -12.38 -12.33
CA PHE A 87 -7.16 -10.95 -12.08
C PHE A 87 -8.48 -10.53 -11.46
N THR A 88 -8.42 -9.39 -10.78
CA THR A 88 -9.55 -8.67 -10.21
C THR A 88 -9.49 -7.23 -10.69
N ASN A 89 -10.49 -6.82 -11.46
CA ASN A 89 -10.71 -5.43 -11.81
C ASN A 89 -11.58 -4.78 -10.74
N LEU A 90 -11.15 -3.63 -10.23
CA LEU A 90 -11.97 -2.74 -9.44
C LEU A 90 -12.36 -1.57 -10.33
N THR A 91 -13.67 -1.40 -10.54
CA THR A 91 -14.20 -0.18 -11.13
C THR A 91 -14.79 0.65 -10.00
N PHE A 92 -14.34 1.89 -9.84
CA PHE A 92 -14.79 2.77 -8.77
C PHE A 92 -15.39 4.05 -9.33
N ASP A 93 -16.42 4.52 -8.64
CA ASP A 93 -17.03 5.84 -8.82
C ASP A 93 -17.11 6.45 -7.44
N PHE A 94 -16.20 7.38 -7.14
CA PHE A 94 -16.20 8.06 -5.87
C PHE A 94 -17.44 8.95 -5.73
N ASN A 95 -17.86 9.67 -6.77
CA ASN A 95 -19.06 10.50 -6.71
C ASN A 95 -20.33 9.68 -6.40
N ALA A 96 -20.43 8.48 -6.96
CA ALA A 96 -21.53 7.54 -6.69
C ALA A 96 -21.28 6.63 -5.47
N HIS A 97 -20.14 6.77 -4.77
CA HIS A 97 -19.73 5.98 -3.61
C HIS A 97 -19.80 4.48 -3.87
N SER A 98 -19.39 4.05 -5.06
CA SER A 98 -19.52 2.66 -5.48
C SER A 98 -18.18 2.10 -5.92
N ILE A 99 -17.94 0.86 -5.52
CA ILE A 99 -16.88 0.04 -6.09
C ILE A 99 -17.51 -1.27 -6.56
N THR A 100 -17.17 -1.63 -7.78
CA THR A 100 -17.55 -2.88 -8.41
C THR A 100 -16.30 -3.73 -8.58
N ARG A 101 -16.31 -4.90 -7.97
CA ARG A 101 -15.31 -5.94 -8.20
C ARG A 101 -15.75 -6.77 -9.39
N THR A 102 -14.83 -7.10 -10.30
CA THR A 102 -15.02 -8.10 -11.36
C THR A 102 -13.79 -9.00 -11.41
N ARG A 103 -13.99 -10.30 -11.15
CA ARG A 103 -12.93 -11.31 -11.24
C ARG A 103 -12.87 -11.89 -12.65
N GLY A 104 -11.72 -12.41 -13.02
CA GLY A 104 -11.55 -13.19 -14.22
C GLY A 104 -10.39 -14.16 -14.09
N SER A 105 -10.58 -15.37 -14.60
CA SER A 105 -9.50 -16.24 -15.04
C SER A 105 -9.43 -16.14 -16.57
N GLY A 106 -8.45 -16.77 -17.22
CA GLY A 106 -8.34 -16.80 -18.70
C GLY A 106 -9.63 -17.16 -19.47
N LEU A 107 -10.68 -17.64 -18.80
CA LEU A 107 -12.06 -17.74 -19.26
C LEU A 107 -12.97 -16.90 -18.33
N VAL A 108 -13.48 -15.77 -18.83
CA VAL A 108 -14.22 -14.73 -18.08
C VAL A 108 -15.37 -15.30 -17.22
N VAL A 109 -15.28 -15.14 -15.90
CA VAL A 109 -16.40 -15.30 -14.95
C VAL A 109 -16.64 -13.96 -14.26
N ASN A 110 -17.58 -13.16 -14.78
CA ASN A 110 -17.89 -11.85 -14.22
C ASN A 110 -18.70 -11.98 -12.93
N GLU A 111 -18.05 -12.13 -11.78
CA GLU A 111 -18.71 -11.89 -10.48
C GLU A 111 -18.73 -10.40 -10.20
N THR A 112 -19.87 -9.75 -10.41
CA THR A 112 -20.10 -8.34 -10.08
C THR A 112 -20.71 -8.26 -8.68
N ARG A 113 -19.97 -7.73 -7.70
CA ARG A 113 -20.54 -7.36 -6.39
C ARG A 113 -20.58 -5.84 -6.29
N LEU A 114 -21.79 -5.30 -6.15
CA LEU A 114 -22.01 -3.89 -5.85
C LEU A 114 -22.00 -3.73 -4.32
N PHE A 115 -21.00 -3.04 -3.81
CA PHE A 115 -20.95 -2.70 -2.39
C PHE A 115 -21.75 -1.41 -2.18
N THR A 116 -22.99 -1.57 -1.69
CA THR A 116 -23.85 -0.45 -1.25
C THR A 116 -23.92 -0.43 0.27
N ALA A 117 -24.46 0.65 0.82
CA ALA A 117 -24.43 1.14 2.21
C ALA A 117 -24.84 0.18 3.37
N LEU A 118 -24.96 -1.14 3.16
CA LEU A 118 -25.29 -2.14 4.17
C LEU A 118 -24.08 -2.90 4.75
N ASP A 119 -22.88 -2.73 4.20
CA ASP A 119 -21.64 -3.42 4.64
C ASP A 119 -20.55 -2.46 5.16
N GLY A 120 -20.84 -1.64 6.18
CA GLY A 120 -19.78 -1.01 7.02
C GLY A 120 -18.67 -0.25 6.28
N ASN A 121 -19.09 0.61 5.33
CA ASN A 121 -18.36 1.36 4.31
C ASN A 121 -16.83 1.57 4.43
N LEU A 122 -16.09 0.83 3.60
CA LEU A 122 -14.68 1.08 3.24
C LEU A 122 -14.48 2.27 2.25
N PHE A 123 -15.52 2.68 1.51
CA PHE A 123 -15.36 3.63 0.39
C PHE A 123 -16.37 4.77 0.33
N ARG A 124 -17.33 4.85 1.27
CA ARG A 124 -18.10 6.08 1.47
C ARG A 124 -17.15 7.21 1.88
N ASP A 125 -16.20 6.90 2.76
CA ASP A 125 -15.36 7.92 3.38
C ASP A 125 -14.15 8.33 2.51
N LEU A 126 -13.80 7.56 1.47
CA LEU A 126 -12.73 7.92 0.52
C LEU A 126 -13.18 8.95 -0.53
N ALA A 127 -14.49 9.02 -0.79
CA ALA A 127 -15.07 9.85 -1.83
C ALA A 127 -15.78 11.13 -1.35
N THR A 128 -16.45 11.08 -0.19
CA THR A 128 -17.11 12.26 0.39
C THR A 128 -16.28 12.97 1.44
N LEU A 129 -15.16 12.38 1.86
CA LEU A 129 -14.43 12.86 3.01
C LEU A 129 -12.95 12.99 2.62
N ASN A 130 -12.57 14.24 2.36
CA ASN A 130 -11.19 14.72 2.34
C ASN A 130 -10.58 14.58 3.77
N LEU A 131 -10.60 13.35 4.29
CA LEU A 131 -10.05 12.97 5.57
C LEU A 131 -8.63 12.52 5.29
N GLY A 132 -7.69 13.46 5.29
CA GLY A 132 -6.25 13.17 5.17
C GLY A 132 -5.69 12.23 6.24
N HIS A 133 -6.55 11.62 7.08
CA HIS A 133 -6.21 10.64 8.08
C HIS A 133 -6.62 9.20 7.74
N LEU A 134 -7.39 8.97 6.67
CA LEU A 134 -7.73 7.62 6.20
C LEU A 134 -6.79 7.20 5.06
N GLN A 135 -6.29 5.97 5.16
CA GLN A 135 -5.37 5.36 4.20
C GLN A 135 -5.92 3.99 3.76
N VAL A 136 -5.66 3.61 2.51
CA VAL A 136 -5.99 2.27 2.01
C VAL A 136 -4.77 1.37 2.21
N GLY A 137 -4.91 0.33 3.02
CA GLY A 137 -3.90 -0.71 3.19
C GLY A 137 -4.26 -1.99 2.44
N VAL A 138 -3.30 -2.91 2.35
CA VAL A 138 -3.50 -4.26 1.82
C VAL A 138 -3.34 -5.29 2.93
N TYR A 139 -4.15 -6.35 2.92
CA TYR A 139 -4.10 -7.43 3.90
C TYR A 139 -3.95 -8.80 3.23
N LEU A 140 -3.42 -9.76 4.00
CA LEU A 140 -3.43 -11.18 3.69
C LEU A 140 -3.94 -11.94 4.93
N ASN A 141 -4.97 -12.76 4.75
CA ASN A 141 -5.40 -13.75 5.72
C ASN A 141 -4.90 -15.12 5.26
N ASN A 142 -4.04 -15.75 6.04
CA ASN A 142 -3.71 -17.15 5.84
C ASN A 142 -4.85 -17.96 6.51
N ALA A 143 -5.37 -19.03 5.90
CA ALA A 143 -6.52 -19.76 6.47
C ALA A 143 -6.26 -20.45 7.84
N ARG A 144 -5.12 -20.19 8.48
CA ARG A 144 -4.83 -20.53 9.88
C ARG A 144 -5.40 -19.52 10.87
N GLY A 145 -5.88 -18.38 10.37
CA GLY A 145 -6.48 -17.33 11.18
C GLY A 145 -5.54 -16.16 11.48
N ASP A 146 -4.32 -16.16 10.92
CA ASP A 146 -3.44 -15.01 11.02
C ASP A 146 -3.86 -13.94 10.00
N ASN A 147 -3.82 -12.68 10.42
CA ASN A 147 -4.04 -11.55 9.55
C ASN A 147 -2.76 -10.73 9.49
N PHE A 148 -2.29 -10.51 8.27
CA PHE A 148 -1.12 -9.71 7.97
C PHE A 148 -1.57 -8.45 7.24
N PHE A 149 -0.95 -7.33 7.57
CA PHE A 149 -1.32 -6.00 7.15
C PHE A 149 -0.11 -5.25 6.61
N SER A 150 -0.35 -4.32 5.69
CA SER A 150 0.67 -3.39 5.20
C SER A 150 1.13 -2.36 6.23
N HIS A 151 0.30 -2.05 7.23
CA HIS A 151 0.69 -1.21 8.35
C HIS A 151 1.30 -2.09 9.46
N ASP A 152 2.62 -1.97 9.66
CA ASP A 152 3.41 -2.86 10.51
C ASP A 152 2.89 -2.93 11.96
N ASN A 153 2.32 -1.84 12.47
CA ASN A 153 1.78 -1.76 13.83
C ASN A 153 0.53 -2.64 14.05
N LEU A 154 -0.12 -3.10 12.97
CA LEU A 154 -1.26 -4.02 13.05
C LEU A 154 -0.82 -5.49 13.08
N ASN A 155 0.43 -5.81 12.75
CA ASN A 155 0.95 -7.18 12.73
C ASN A 155 1.34 -7.61 14.15
N ALA A 156 0.76 -8.71 14.63
CA ALA A 156 0.89 -9.14 16.02
C ALA A 156 2.31 -9.58 16.43
N ASP A 157 3.13 -10.01 15.46
CA ASP A 157 4.55 -10.31 15.65
C ASP A 157 5.46 -9.09 15.49
N GLY A 158 4.92 -7.93 15.11
CA GLY A 158 5.68 -6.72 14.86
C GLY A 158 6.58 -6.80 13.62
N LEU A 159 6.34 -7.76 12.73
CA LEU A 159 7.05 -7.89 11.47
C LEU A 159 6.25 -7.26 10.33
N ARG A 160 6.98 -6.86 9.29
CA ARG A 160 6.39 -6.45 8.02
C ARG A 160 6.16 -7.71 7.20
N HIS A 161 4.92 -7.92 6.75
CA HIS A 161 4.53 -9.10 5.96
C HIS A 161 4.29 -8.80 4.49
N VAL A 162 4.33 -7.52 4.11
CA VAL A 162 4.13 -7.11 2.72
C VAL A 162 5.08 -6.00 2.31
N GLY A 163 5.72 -6.25 1.19
CA GLY A 163 6.43 -5.26 0.40
C GLY A 163 5.53 -4.54 -0.56
N ILE A 164 5.70 -3.22 -0.66
CA ILE A 164 5.07 -2.43 -1.72
C ILE A 164 6.19 -1.93 -2.62
N TYR A 165 6.27 -2.53 -3.81
CA TYR A 165 7.32 -2.30 -4.78
C TYR A 165 6.81 -1.41 -5.90
N ASP A 166 7.58 -0.38 -6.25
CA ASP A 166 7.23 0.51 -7.37
C ASP A 166 7.56 -0.18 -8.70
N THR A 167 6.56 -0.33 -9.56
CA THR A 167 6.71 -0.88 -10.91
C THR A 167 6.48 0.18 -12.00
N SER A 168 6.44 1.46 -11.62
CA SER A 168 6.15 2.59 -12.50
C SER A 168 7.07 2.64 -13.73
N ALA A 169 8.34 2.25 -13.58
CA ALA A 169 9.29 2.13 -14.68
C ALA A 169 8.89 1.11 -15.75
N ALA A 170 8.06 0.11 -15.40
CA ALA A 170 7.63 -0.95 -16.30
C ALA A 170 6.16 -0.83 -16.73
N ASN A 171 5.23 -0.51 -15.82
CA ASN A 171 3.78 -0.64 -16.07
C ASN A 171 2.88 0.36 -15.33
N ASN A 172 3.41 1.47 -14.80
CA ASN A 172 2.64 2.49 -14.05
C ASN A 172 1.74 1.87 -12.95
N GLY A 173 2.35 1.15 -12.01
CA GLY A 173 1.63 0.46 -10.95
C GLY A 173 2.53 -0.02 -9.82
N LEU A 174 2.02 -0.91 -8.98
CA LEU A 174 2.71 -1.46 -7.82
C LEU A 174 2.78 -3.00 -7.91
N ALA A 175 3.73 -3.58 -7.20
CA ALA A 175 3.71 -5.01 -6.87
C ALA A 175 3.68 -5.17 -5.35
N PHE A 176 2.92 -6.17 -4.89
CA PHE A 176 2.81 -6.57 -3.50
C PHE A 176 3.46 -7.94 -3.36
N GLY A 177 4.59 -8.03 -2.67
CA GLY A 177 5.22 -9.30 -2.30
C GLY A 177 4.90 -9.62 -0.84
N TRP A 178 4.54 -10.86 -0.53
CA TRP A 178 4.03 -11.28 0.77
C TRP A 178 4.87 -12.37 1.42
N GLU A 179 4.89 -12.34 2.74
CA GLU A 179 5.25 -13.44 3.63
C GLU A 179 3.98 -13.99 4.29
N ASP A 180 3.65 -15.26 4.08
CA ASP A 180 2.37 -15.84 4.52
C ASP A 180 2.42 -16.57 5.87
N LEU A 181 3.58 -16.53 6.54
CA LEU A 181 3.83 -17.16 7.83
C LEU A 181 4.04 -16.17 8.97
N TYR A 182 3.39 -16.41 10.10
CA TYR A 182 3.68 -15.71 11.36
C TYR A 182 5.16 -15.88 11.74
N GLY A 183 5.83 -14.79 12.08
CA GLY A 183 7.28 -14.76 12.29
C GLY A 183 8.11 -14.54 11.02
N GLY A 184 7.46 -14.37 9.86
CA GLY A 184 8.05 -13.89 8.63
C GLY A 184 8.86 -14.90 7.82
N GLY A 185 8.72 -16.21 8.07
CA GLY A 185 9.30 -17.24 7.19
C GLY A 185 10.80 -17.06 6.91
N ASP A 186 11.16 -17.00 5.63
CA ASP A 186 12.51 -16.72 5.12
C ASP A 186 12.70 -15.28 4.62
N LEU A 187 11.67 -14.42 4.68
CA LEU A 187 11.72 -12.97 4.46
C LEU A 187 12.17 -12.58 3.04
N ASP A 188 11.87 -13.39 2.02
CA ASP A 188 12.10 -13.07 0.61
C ASP A 188 10.88 -12.49 -0.12
N TYR A 189 9.72 -12.51 0.53
CA TYR A 189 8.44 -11.93 0.11
C TYR A 189 7.92 -12.50 -1.22
N ASP A 190 8.31 -13.74 -1.55
CA ASP A 190 7.87 -14.43 -2.75
C ASP A 190 6.86 -15.58 -2.50
N ASP A 191 6.26 -15.67 -1.31
CA ASP A 191 5.11 -16.57 -1.10
C ASP A 191 3.91 -16.18 -1.97
N MET A 192 3.63 -14.88 -2.10
CA MET A 192 2.57 -14.40 -2.99
C MET A 192 2.95 -13.04 -3.58
N ILE A 193 2.81 -12.92 -4.91
CA ILE A 193 3.06 -11.66 -5.62
C ILE A 193 1.83 -11.26 -6.41
N VAL A 194 1.31 -10.07 -6.08
CA VAL A 194 0.20 -9.44 -6.78
C VAL A 194 0.66 -8.14 -7.41
N LYS A 195 0.44 -7.97 -8.71
CA LYS A 195 0.65 -6.70 -9.39
C LYS A 195 -0.64 -5.91 -9.45
N ALA A 196 -0.58 -4.61 -9.16
CA ALA A 196 -1.69 -3.68 -9.36
C ALA A 196 -1.30 -2.61 -10.38
N SER A 197 -2.20 -2.33 -11.33
CA SER A 197 -2.08 -1.19 -12.24
C SER A 197 -3.06 -0.09 -11.85
N ASP A 198 -2.68 1.15 -12.16
CA ASP A 198 -3.45 2.35 -11.84
C ASP A 198 -3.70 2.53 -10.33
N VAL A 199 -2.64 2.26 -9.57
CA VAL A 199 -2.53 2.45 -8.13
C VAL A 199 -1.17 3.10 -7.89
N SER A 200 -1.11 4.06 -6.98
CA SER A 200 0.11 4.77 -6.59
C SER A 200 0.34 4.70 -5.09
N ILE A 201 1.50 5.19 -4.65
CA ILE A 201 1.81 5.42 -3.23
C ILE A 201 2.00 6.92 -3.01
N ASP A 202 1.69 7.38 -1.81
CA ASP A 202 2.22 8.66 -1.34
C ASP A 202 3.68 8.46 -1.00
N VAL A 203 4.56 8.91 -1.89
CA VAL A 203 5.96 9.07 -1.53
C VAL A 203 6.01 10.28 -0.60
N PRO A 204 6.48 10.15 0.66
CA PRO A 204 6.70 11.31 1.52
C PRO A 204 7.52 12.32 0.75
N GLU A 205 7.02 13.55 0.62
CA GLU A 205 7.73 14.60 -0.11
C GLU A 205 9.17 14.64 0.40
N PRO A 206 10.18 14.51 -0.48
CA PRO A 206 11.54 14.56 -0.02
C PRO A 206 11.70 15.87 0.75
N ASN A 207 12.30 15.78 1.94
CA ASN A 207 12.49 16.89 2.87
C ASN A 207 13.45 17.96 2.31
N ILE A 208 13.21 18.44 1.08
CA ILE A 208 13.95 19.46 0.36
C ILE A 208 13.97 20.74 1.19
N LEU A 209 12.94 21.01 2.00
CA LEU A 209 12.95 22.11 2.96
C LEU A 209 13.99 21.92 4.08
N ALA A 210 14.12 20.70 4.61
CA ALA A 210 15.17 20.40 5.59
C ALA A 210 16.55 20.43 4.92
N LEU A 211 16.70 19.87 3.71
CA LEU A 211 17.95 19.88 2.97
C LEU A 211 18.36 21.30 2.56
N MET A 212 17.41 22.13 2.12
CA MET A 212 17.59 23.56 1.84
C MET A 212 17.93 24.31 3.13
N GLY A 213 17.28 23.99 4.25
CA GLY A 213 17.60 24.54 5.56
C GLY A 213 19.04 24.24 5.99
N ILE A 214 19.48 22.99 5.85
CA ILE A 214 20.86 22.56 6.13
C ILE A 214 21.83 23.22 5.15
N ALA A 215 21.50 23.31 3.86
CA ALA A 215 22.32 23.98 2.87
C ALA A 215 22.53 25.47 3.22
N LEU A 216 21.47 26.17 3.58
CA LEU A 216 21.53 27.59 4.00
C LEU A 216 22.33 27.78 5.30
N LEU A 217 22.20 26.86 6.27
CA LEU A 217 23.03 26.85 7.46
C LEU A 217 24.51 26.62 7.13
N GLY A 218 24.80 25.69 6.21
CA GLY A 218 26.13 25.44 5.68
C GLY A 218 26.75 26.68 5.05
N PHE A 219 26.00 27.39 4.19
CA PHE A 219 26.45 28.65 3.59
C PHE A 219 26.74 29.74 4.64
N ARG A 220 25.96 29.82 5.73
CA ARG A 220 26.22 30.76 6.82
C ARG A 220 27.50 30.45 7.59
N ILE A 221 27.82 29.17 7.78
CA ILE A 221 29.05 28.73 8.45
C ILE A 221 30.27 29.01 7.56
N LEU A 222 30.19 28.71 6.26
CA LEU A 222 31.26 28.96 5.29
C LEU A 222 31.58 30.46 5.14
N ARG A 223 30.56 31.33 5.18
CA ARG A 223 30.78 32.79 5.12
C ARG A 223 31.60 33.34 6.29
N LYS A 224 31.48 32.75 7.49
CA LYS A 224 32.24 33.21 8.67
C LYS A 224 33.71 32.79 8.65
N GLN A 225 34.09 31.79 7.86
CA GLN A 225 35.48 31.33 7.77
C GLN A 225 36.33 32.13 6.78
N GLY A 226 35.72 32.93 5.90
CA GLY A 226 36.42 33.80 4.95
C GLY A 226 36.92 35.14 5.51
N GLU A 227 36.66 35.45 6.79
CA GLU A 227 37.03 36.72 7.43
C GLU A 227 38.36 36.67 8.24
N PHE A 228 39.18 35.64 8.08
CA PHE A 228 40.53 35.60 8.67
C PHE A 228 41.63 35.72 7.61
N ASN A 229 42.46 36.76 7.80
CA ASN A 229 43.71 37.15 7.12
C ASN A 229 43.61 38.13 5.94
N LEU A 230 43.52 39.42 6.28
CA LEU A 230 44.27 40.51 5.64
C LEU A 230 45.01 41.29 6.73
#